data_AF-J0NAM2-F1
#
_entry.id   AF-J0NAM2-F1
#
_cell.length_a   1.000
_cell.length_b   1.000
_cell.length_c   1.000
_cell.angle_alpha   90.00
_cell.angle_beta   90.00
_cell.angle_gamma   90.00
#
_symmetry.space_group_name_H-M   'P 1'
#
loop_
_entity.id
_entity.type
_entity.pdbx_description
1 polymer ?
#
loop_
_entity_poly.entity_id
_entity_poly.type
_entity_poly.pdbx_seq_one_letter_code
_entity_poly.pdbx_strand_id
1 'polypeptide(L)'
;MLLINNTDISDIALNVTYQSSWNNGAGQLTFDYPSLKAGMFPNGSTVVFTYGSANIFYGFLFTTKQDTKKFSCICYDQLRAYP
;
A
#
# COMPACT_ATOMS: atom_id res chain seq x y z
N MET A 1 2.72 6.17 9.76
CA MET A 1 1.29 5.88 9.64
C MET A 1 1.00 5.32 8.26
N LEU A 2 0.35 4.16 8.17
CA LEU A 2 -0.12 3.53 6.94
C LEU A 2 -1.64 3.37 7.02
N LEU A 3 -2.34 4.11 6.18
CA LEU A 3 -3.80 4.07 6.09
C LEU A 3 -4.22 3.36 4.80
N ILE A 4 -5.21 2.47 4.90
CA ILE A 4 -5.91 1.89 3.74
C ILE A 4 -7.40 2.13 3.92
N ASN A 5 -8.03 2.79 2.94
CA ASN A 5 -9.45 3.13 2.98
C ASN A 5 -9.86 3.74 4.34
N ASN A 6 -9.08 4.73 4.80
CA ASN A 6 -9.26 5.40 6.08
C ASN A 6 -9.08 4.53 7.35
N THR A 7 -8.65 3.28 7.21
CA THR A 7 -8.31 2.36 8.31
C THR A 7 -6.81 2.40 8.56
N ASP A 8 -6.39 2.64 9.81
CA ASP A 8 -4.98 2.58 10.20
C ASP A 8 -4.54 1.14 10.41
N ILE A 9 -3.51 0.73 9.67
CA ILE A 9 -2.90 -0.61 9.77
C ILE A 9 -1.41 -0.54 10.15
N SER A 10 -0.93 0.61 10.61
CA SER A 10 0.49 0.84 10.92
C SER A 10 1.07 -0.22 11.86
N ASP A 11 0.28 -0.67 12.84
CA ASP A 11 0.73 -1.62 13.87
C ASP A 11 0.84 -3.06 13.37
N ILE A 12 0.21 -3.39 12.22
CA ILE A 12 0.17 -4.75 11.67
C ILE A 12 0.87 -4.85 10.31
N ALA A 13 1.29 -3.72 9.73
CA ALA A 13 1.99 -3.68 8.47
C ALA A 13 3.42 -4.22 8.62
N LEU A 14 3.81 -5.08 7.71
CA LEU A 14 5.10 -5.76 7.66
C LEU A 14 5.75 -5.51 6.29
N ASN A 15 7.08 -5.56 6.23
CA ASN A 15 7.84 -5.47 4.97
C ASN A 15 7.50 -4.23 4.11
N VAL A 16 7.15 -3.11 4.75
CA VAL A 16 6.77 -1.88 4.07
C VAL A 16 7.97 -1.36 3.26
N THR A 17 7.82 -1.37 1.94
CA THR A 17 8.87 -0.97 0.98
C THR A 17 8.28 0.04 0.02
N TYR A 18 8.90 1.23 -0.02
CA TYR A 18 8.56 2.27 -0.99
C TYR A 18 9.69 2.40 -2.01
N GLN A 19 9.36 2.29 -3.29
CA GLN A 19 10.26 2.52 -4.41
C GLN A 19 9.78 3.75 -5.18
N SER A 20 10.51 4.85 -5.05
CA SER A 20 10.32 6.05 -5.88
C SER A 20 11.15 5.94 -7.15
N SER A 21 10.52 6.06 -8.32
CA SER A 21 11.25 6.12 -9.58
C SER A 21 11.76 7.54 -9.82
N TRP A 22 13.08 7.76 -9.74
CA TRP A 22 13.71 9.07 -10.05
C TRP A 22 13.46 9.55 -11.49
N ASN A 23 13.02 8.66 -12.38
CA ASN A 23 12.93 8.88 -13.82
C ASN A 23 11.48 8.92 -14.35
N ASN A 24 10.59 9.65 -13.68
CA ASN A 24 9.22 9.90 -14.16
C ASN A 24 8.31 8.63 -14.19
N GLY A 25 8.62 7.64 -13.37
CA GLY A 25 7.80 6.43 -13.18
C GLY A 25 6.91 6.55 -11.94
N ALA A 26 5.78 5.83 -11.92
CA ALA A 26 4.94 5.73 -10.74
C ALA A 26 5.76 5.16 -9.56
N GLY A 27 5.66 5.78 -8.40
CA GLY A 27 6.13 5.23 -7.15
C GLY A 27 5.31 3.99 -6.80
N GLN A 28 6.00 2.95 -6.36
CA GLN A 28 5.40 1.69 -5.95
C GLN A 28 5.57 1.53 -4.45
N LEU A 29 4.48 1.26 -3.74
CA LEU A 29 4.50 0.88 -2.34
C LEU A 29 4.04 -0.58 -2.21
N THR A 30 4.85 -1.41 -1.58
CA THR A 30 4.48 -2.78 -1.22
C THR A 30 4.55 -2.99 0.27
N PHE A 31 3.60 -3.74 0.81
CA PHE A 31 3.59 -4.12 2.22
C PHE A 31 2.79 -5.41 2.39
N ASP A 32 3.03 -6.08 3.50
CA ASP A 32 2.31 -7.26 3.94
C ASP A 32 1.51 -6.96 5.21
N TYR A 33 0.44 -7.70 5.48
CA TYR A 33 -0.19 -7.74 6.80
C TYR A 33 -0.78 -9.12 7.12
N PRO A 34 -0.83 -9.55 8.39
CA PRO A 34 -1.36 -10.86 8.76
C PRO A 34 -2.85 -10.99 8.45
N SER A 35 -3.24 -12.11 7.83
CA SER A 35 -4.65 -12.38 7.50
C SER A 35 -5.55 -12.56 8.71
N LEU A 36 -4.96 -12.90 9.86
CA LEU A 36 -5.65 -13.04 11.15
C LEU A 36 -5.94 -11.70 11.84
N LYS A 37 -5.30 -10.60 11.42
CA LYS A 37 -5.39 -9.30 12.08
C LYS A 37 -6.36 -8.34 11.38
N ALA A 38 -6.48 -8.45 10.06
CA ALA A 38 -7.40 -7.65 9.26
C ALA A 38 -7.92 -8.44 8.05
N GLY A 39 -9.10 -8.07 7.56
CA GLY A 39 -9.67 -8.61 6.33
C GLY A 39 -8.94 -8.14 5.07
N MET A 40 -9.30 -8.72 3.93
CA MET A 40 -8.77 -8.27 2.64
C MET A 40 -9.38 -6.91 2.27
N PHE A 41 -8.53 -5.91 2.00
CA PHE A 41 -9.00 -4.63 1.49
C PHE A 41 -9.32 -4.73 -0.01
N PRO A 42 -10.38 -4.06 -0.49
CA PRO A 42 -10.74 -4.10 -1.90
C PRO A 42 -9.69 -3.38 -2.76
N ASN A 43 -9.39 -3.93 -3.94
CA ASN A 43 -8.57 -3.24 -4.93
C ASN A 43 -9.22 -1.90 -5.31
N GLY A 44 -8.41 -0.87 -5.50
CA GLY A 44 -8.85 0.51 -5.66
C GLY A 44 -8.96 1.29 -4.33
N SER A 45 -8.76 0.64 -3.17
CA SER A 45 -8.69 1.35 -1.88
C SER A 45 -7.59 2.42 -1.89
N THR A 46 -7.89 3.60 -1.36
CA THR A 46 -6.89 4.65 -1.16
C THR A 46 -5.85 4.21 -0.12
N VAL A 47 -4.58 4.39 -0.44
CA VAL A 47 -3.46 4.06 0.44
C VAL A 47 -2.64 5.31 0.69
N VAL A 48 -2.41 5.62 1.97
CA VAL A 48 -1.61 6.76 2.41
C VAL A 48 -0.53 6.27 3.34
N PHE A 49 0.72 6.55 3.01
CA PHE A 49 1.87 6.25 3.85
C PHE A 49 2.59 7.52 4.24
N THR A 50 2.61 7.80 5.53
CA THR A 50 3.25 8.97 6.14
C THR A 50 4.34 8.50 7.07
N TYR A 51 5.53 9.10 6.97
CA TYR A 51 6.66 8.82 7.85
C TYR A 51 7.10 10.11 8.54
N GLY A 52 7.01 10.14 9.88
CA GLY A 52 7.14 11.38 10.64
C GLY A 52 6.07 12.40 10.23
N SER A 53 6.49 13.58 9.78
CA SER A 53 5.61 14.66 9.30
C SER A 53 5.46 14.70 7.77
N ALA A 54 6.10 13.80 7.04
CA ALA A 54 6.10 13.80 5.58
C ALA A 54 5.16 12.73 5.01
N ASN A 55 4.31 13.12 4.06
CA ASN A 55 3.55 12.17 3.24
C ASN A 55 4.48 11.58 2.18
N ILE A 56 4.80 10.30 2.33
CA ILE A 56 5.78 9.59 1.49
C ILE A 56 5.11 8.98 0.26
N PHE A 57 3.88 8.49 0.42
CA PHE A 57 3.14 7.86 -0.66
C PHE A 57 1.65 8.12 -0.53
N TYR A 58 1.04 8.48 -1.65
CA TYR A 58 -0.40 8.63 -1.80
C TYR A 58 -0.83 7.98 -3.11
N GLY A 59 -1.63 6.93 -3.02
CA GLY A 59 -1.97 6.12 -4.20
C GLY A 59 -3.14 5.19 -3.96
N PHE A 60 -3.23 4.17 -4.80
CA PHE A 60 -4.30 3.18 -4.75
C PHE A 60 -3.73 1.77 -4.64
N LEU A 61 -4.44 0.93 -3.88
CA LEU A 61 -4.20 -0.49 -3.80
C LEU A 61 -4.52 -1.13 -5.16
N PHE A 62 -3.51 -1.62 -5.86
CA PHE A 62 -3.68 -2.17 -7.19
C PHE A 62 -4.04 -3.65 -7.15
N THR A 63 -3.29 -4.43 -6.39
CA THR A 63 -3.54 -5.86 -6.21
C THR A 63 -3.20 -6.30 -4.80
N THR A 64 -4.00 -7.23 -4.29
CA THR A 64 -3.74 -7.96 -3.05
C THR A 64 -3.61 -9.44 -3.37
N LYS A 65 -2.47 -10.02 -3.01
CA LYS A 65 -2.25 -11.47 -3.05
C LYS A 65 -2.43 -12.02 -1.64
N GLN A 66 -3.26 -13.05 -1.50
CA GLN A 66 -3.44 -13.73 -0.23
C GLN A 66 -2.65 -15.03 -0.22
N ASP A 67 -1.88 -15.24 0.84
CA ASP A 67 -1.41 -16.55 1.28
C ASP A 67 -2.20 -16.95 2.55
N THR A 68 -2.04 -18.20 2.98
CA THR A 68 -2.56 -18.76 4.23
C THR A 68 -2.33 -17.89 5.46
N LYS A 69 -1.22 -17.14 5.53
CA LYS A 69 -0.82 -16.38 6.72
C LYS A 69 -0.88 -14.85 6.56
N LYS A 70 -0.89 -14.33 5.33
CA LYS A 70 -0.73 -12.90 5.08
C LYS A 70 -1.38 -12.44 3.78
N PHE A 71 -1.69 -11.15 3.74
CA PHE A 71 -2.01 -10.41 2.53
C PHE A 71 -0.78 -9.61 2.11
N SER A 72 -0.42 -9.70 0.84
CA SER A 72 0.66 -8.95 0.20
C SER A 72 0.06 -7.95 -0.77
N CYS A 73 0.27 -6.67 -0.52
CA CYS A 73 -0.34 -5.57 -1.25
C CYS A 73 0.69 -4.88 -2.13
N ILE A 74 0.27 -4.55 -3.35
CA ILE A 74 1.03 -3.71 -4.28
C ILE A 74 0.17 -2.48 -4.57
N CYS A 75 0.75 -1.31 -4.36
CA CYS A 75 0.09 -0.02 -4.53
C CYS A 75 0.93 0.86 -5.45
N TYR A 76 0.27 1.70 -6.23
CA TYR A 76 0.90 2.67 -7.11
C TYR A 76 0.38 4.08 -6.81
N ASP A 77 1.27 5.07 -6.81
CA ASP A 77 0.88 6.48 -6.81
C ASP A 77 0.38 6.87 -8.22
N GLN A 78 -0.37 7.97 -8.32
CA GLN A 78 -1.05 8.33 -9.56
C GLN A 78 -0.06 8.62 -10.71
N LEU A 79 0.18 7.65 -11.60
CA LEU A 79 -0.02 7.77 -13.06
C LEU A 79 0.33 6.47 -13.83
N ARG A 80 -0.68 5.62 -14.06
CA ARG A 80 -1.03 5.14 -15.40
C ARG A 80 -2.43 4.53 -15.34
N ALA A 81 -3.44 5.36 -15.55
CA ALA A 81 -4.63 4.83 -16.21
C ALA A 81 -4.14 4.26 -17.55
N TYR A 82 -4.25 2.95 -17.67
CA TYR A 82 -3.84 2.11 -18.80
C TYR A 82 -4.21 2.75 -20.16
N PRO A 83 -3.31 2.78 -21.18
CA PRO A 83 -3.71 3.08 -22.56
C PRO A 83 -4.56 1.96 -23.17
#